data_AF-A0A7X7ACQ3-F1
#
_entry.id   AF-A0A7X7ACQ3-F1
#
_cell.length_a   1.000
_cell.length_b   1.000
_cell.length_c   1.000
_cell.angle_alpha   90.00
_cell.angle_beta   90.00
_cell.angle_gamma   90.00
#
_symmetry.space_group_name_H-M   'P 1'
#
loop_
_entity.id
_entity.type
_entity.pdbx_description
1 polymer ?
#
loop_
_entity_poly.entity_id
_entity_poly.type
_entity_poly.pdbx_seq_one_letter_code
_entity_poly.pdbx_strand_id
1 'polypeptide(L)'
;MIDVVVIGAGIVGASVARELTKFDLNVLVVERASDVCEGATKANSAIVHSGVDAKPGTLKAKYNVLGNKLYDKGEEELNIKLMRNGSLNLCFDDSNKKEVIDDLYEQGLKNGVEGMRIVEREELLQMEPNIQDNVICALYCPTAGIIDSFEVNIAFAENAAHNGAKFKFDTKVIGFNKKEDGNWIVKTDRGDIQTRAVVNCAGIQSDDLNNLVSETKRNITARRGEYYLLDKKEKDFVRHTIFQPPTKAGKGVLIAPTVSDNIIIGPNAHAVDKDDTTTSRAGLEEVALKVGFSVKNVPLRSTITTFSGLRATEDGNDFIIGEVEDAPLFFNCVGIESPGLTSAPAIAIDVADDVAEKLGAATNPDFDPIRPRPIVFMELSDEEKDELIKKDPTYGHMVCRCEFITEGEIISAMHRAPVATNLDGIKRRTRAGSGRCQAGFCMTRQIELLQKEHLVSPFSISKFGKDSTLLVSNNKDGFGEVN
;
A
#
# COMPACT_ATOMS: atom_id res chain seq x y z
N MET A 1 6.10 24.78 17.65
CA MET A 1 5.29 25.03 16.42
C MET A 1 5.52 23.83 15.52
N ILE A 2 4.55 23.39 14.72
CA ILE A 2 4.79 22.32 13.75
C ILE A 2 5.65 22.89 12.62
N ASP A 3 6.70 22.19 12.22
CA ASP A 3 7.56 22.62 11.12
C ASP A 3 6.98 22.16 9.78
N VAL A 4 6.53 20.89 9.72
CA VAL A 4 6.00 20.29 8.49
C VAL A 4 4.71 19.53 8.79
N VAL A 5 3.67 19.81 7.99
CA VAL A 5 2.44 19.00 7.94
C VAL A 5 2.47 18.13 6.70
N VAL A 6 2.41 16.81 6.86
CA VAL A 6 2.24 15.83 5.77
C VAL A 6 0.77 15.45 5.69
N ILE A 7 0.14 15.61 4.53
CA ILE A 7 -1.29 15.34 4.34
C ILE A 7 -1.46 13.98 3.67
N GLY A 8 -2.09 13.05 4.37
CA GLY A 8 -2.31 11.66 3.95
C GLY A 8 -1.28 10.70 4.55
N ALA A 9 -1.76 9.58 5.09
CA ALA A 9 -0.96 8.52 5.70
C ALA A 9 -0.95 7.23 4.86
N GLY A 10 -1.13 7.36 3.54
CA GLY A 10 -0.81 6.31 2.58
C GLY A 10 0.70 6.10 2.45
N ILE A 11 1.12 5.19 1.55
CA ILE A 11 2.54 4.80 1.40
C ILE A 11 3.48 5.98 1.20
N VAL A 12 3.10 6.95 0.36
CA VAL A 12 3.92 8.14 0.09
C VAL A 12 4.05 9.00 1.34
N GLY A 13 2.93 9.32 2.00
CA GLY A 13 2.96 10.18 3.19
C GLY A 13 3.66 9.54 4.39
N ALA A 14 3.50 8.23 4.62
CA ALA A 14 4.23 7.53 5.65
C ALA A 14 5.75 7.49 5.36
N SER A 15 6.13 7.28 4.09
CA SER A 15 7.54 7.30 3.67
C SER A 15 8.13 8.70 3.86
N VAL A 16 7.44 9.75 3.40
CA VAL A 16 7.85 11.15 3.57
C VAL A 16 7.98 11.51 5.05
N ALA A 17 7.02 11.11 5.89
CA ALA A 17 7.08 11.38 7.32
C ALA A 17 8.32 10.75 7.96
N ARG A 18 8.67 9.51 7.60
CA ARG A 18 9.90 8.86 8.06
C ARG A 18 11.14 9.64 7.62
N GLU A 19 11.23 9.96 6.32
CA GLU A 19 12.42 10.65 5.79
C GLU A 19 12.59 12.05 6.39
N LEU A 20 11.50 12.78 6.65
CA LEU A 20 11.54 14.07 7.35
C LEU A 20 12.08 13.97 8.79
N THR A 21 11.87 12.84 9.48
CA THR A 21 12.40 12.65 10.85
C THR A 21 13.91 12.42 10.93
N LYS A 22 14.58 12.29 9.77
CA LYS A 22 16.06 12.35 9.68
C LYS A 22 16.62 13.75 9.91
N PHE A 23 15.75 14.75 9.93
CA PHE A 23 16.07 16.14 10.22
C PHE A 23 15.43 16.57 11.53
N ASP A 24 16.00 17.57 12.18
CA ASP A 24 15.48 18.16 13.41
C ASP A 24 14.23 19.03 13.09
N LEU A 25 13.11 18.33 12.85
CA LEU A 25 11.85 18.90 12.41
C LEU A 25 10.69 18.34 13.25
N ASN A 26 9.78 19.22 13.67
CA ASN A 26 8.50 18.79 14.25
C ASN A 26 7.52 18.40 13.14
N VAL A 27 7.40 17.10 12.87
CA VAL A 27 6.55 16.53 11.81
C VAL A 27 5.18 16.11 12.34
N LEU A 28 4.11 16.54 11.65
CA LEU A 28 2.74 16.09 11.89
C LEU A 28 2.12 15.51 10.63
N VAL A 29 1.70 14.26 10.68
CA VAL A 29 0.90 13.61 9.63
C VAL A 29 -0.59 13.80 9.94
N VAL A 30 -1.36 14.28 8.97
CA VAL A 30 -2.80 14.50 9.08
C VAL A 30 -3.50 13.57 8.10
N GLU A 31 -4.40 12.71 8.61
CA GLU A 31 -5.11 11.70 7.83
C GLU A 31 -6.62 11.82 8.07
N ARG A 32 -7.40 11.80 6.98
CA ARG A 32 -8.87 11.86 7.03
C ARG A 32 -9.48 10.58 7.58
N ALA A 33 -8.80 9.46 7.39
CA ALA A 33 -9.22 8.14 7.81
C ALA A 33 -8.82 7.85 9.26
N SER A 34 -9.30 6.72 9.80
CA SER A 34 -9.13 6.37 11.21
C SER A 34 -7.77 5.73 11.54
N ASP A 35 -7.01 5.37 10.51
CA ASP A 35 -5.71 4.68 10.61
C ASP A 35 -4.90 4.94 9.33
N VAL A 36 -3.63 4.53 9.34
CA VAL A 36 -2.79 4.47 8.15
C VAL A 36 -3.29 3.41 7.18
N CYS A 37 -2.88 3.50 5.91
CA CYS A 37 -3.24 2.51 4.89
C CYS A 37 -4.76 2.36 4.66
N GLU A 38 -5.57 3.42 4.76
CA GLU A 38 -7.01 3.32 4.50
C GLU A 38 -7.44 3.83 3.10
N GLY A 39 -6.51 4.39 2.33
CA GLY A 39 -6.68 4.80 0.93
C GLY A 39 -6.20 3.76 -0.09
N ALA A 40 -5.69 4.22 -1.24
CA ALA A 40 -5.23 3.38 -2.35
C ALA A 40 -4.13 2.36 -1.97
N THR A 41 -3.33 2.65 -0.94
CA THR A 41 -2.26 1.76 -0.46
C THR A 41 -2.77 0.38 -0.04
N LYS A 42 -4.02 0.26 0.45
CA LYS A 42 -4.58 -1.04 0.85
C LYS A 42 -5.10 -1.89 -0.31
N ALA A 43 -5.16 -1.34 -1.52
CA ALA A 43 -5.89 -1.95 -2.61
C ALA A 43 -5.08 -1.85 -3.91
N ASN A 44 -4.04 -2.69 -4.00
CA ASN A 44 -3.18 -2.82 -5.18
C ASN A 44 -2.61 -4.24 -5.25
N SER A 45 -1.89 -4.53 -6.34
CA SER A 45 -1.26 -5.82 -6.59
C SER A 45 -0.06 -6.15 -5.69
N ALA A 46 0.40 -5.19 -4.86
CA ALA A 46 1.55 -5.31 -3.97
C ALA A 46 2.86 -5.73 -4.66
N ILE A 47 3.09 -5.21 -5.87
CA ILE A 47 4.27 -5.48 -6.68
C ILE A 47 5.32 -4.38 -6.47
N VAL A 48 6.56 -4.80 -6.24
CA VAL A 48 7.77 -3.98 -6.37
C VAL A 48 8.22 -4.07 -7.83
N HIS A 49 7.77 -3.14 -8.66
CA HIS A 49 7.97 -3.17 -10.12
C HIS A 49 9.44 -2.98 -10.50
N SER A 50 9.90 -3.66 -11.55
CA SER A 50 11.29 -3.53 -12.04
C SER A 50 11.61 -2.16 -12.66
N GLY A 51 10.61 -1.45 -13.20
CA GLY A 51 10.79 -0.21 -13.95
C GLY A 51 10.87 -0.39 -15.47
N VAL A 52 10.68 -1.61 -15.98
CA VAL A 52 10.83 -1.92 -17.42
C VAL A 52 9.83 -1.18 -18.31
N ASP A 53 8.60 -0.94 -17.83
CA ASP A 53 7.48 -0.38 -18.60
C ASP A 53 7.28 1.13 -18.41
N ALA A 54 8.02 1.77 -17.51
CA ALA A 54 7.94 3.21 -17.33
C ALA A 54 8.62 3.93 -18.51
N LYS A 55 7.94 4.94 -19.07
CA LYS A 55 8.48 5.72 -20.20
C LYS A 55 9.80 6.41 -19.79
N PRO A 56 10.92 6.22 -20.52
CA PRO A 56 12.19 6.83 -20.16
C PRO A 56 12.12 8.36 -20.11
N GLY A 57 12.87 8.95 -19.18
CA GLY A 57 12.90 10.40 -18.95
C GLY A 57 11.74 10.95 -18.11
N THR A 58 10.79 10.11 -17.70
CA THR A 58 9.72 10.49 -16.77
C THR A 58 10.16 10.37 -15.31
N LEU A 59 9.50 11.09 -14.40
CA LEU A 59 9.67 10.90 -12.97
C LEU A 59 9.22 9.50 -12.52
N LYS A 60 8.18 8.94 -13.15
CA LYS A 60 7.79 7.53 -12.98
C LYS A 60 8.96 6.58 -13.20
N ALA A 61 9.69 6.72 -14.31
CA ALA A 61 10.85 5.88 -14.60
C ALA A 61 11.98 6.08 -13.59
N LYS A 62 12.32 7.34 -13.29
CA LYS A 62 13.36 7.69 -12.28
C LYS A 62 13.05 7.03 -10.93
N TYR A 63 11.89 7.33 -10.36
CA TYR A 63 11.56 6.88 -9.00
C TYR A 63 11.21 5.40 -8.93
N ASN A 64 10.72 4.77 -10.00
CA ASN A 64 10.51 3.33 -9.98
C ASN A 64 11.83 2.59 -9.79
N VAL A 65 12.85 2.85 -10.61
CA VAL A 65 14.10 2.08 -10.55
C VAL A 65 14.86 2.35 -9.25
N LEU A 66 14.90 3.61 -8.81
CA LEU A 66 15.48 3.97 -7.52
C LEU A 66 14.72 3.33 -6.35
N GLY A 67 13.39 3.48 -6.33
CA GLY A 67 12.55 2.97 -5.27
C GLY A 67 12.57 1.44 -5.15
N ASN A 68 12.66 0.73 -6.28
CA ASN A 68 12.82 -0.73 -6.29
C ASN A 68 14.05 -1.19 -5.49
N LYS A 69 15.20 -0.52 -5.66
CA LYS A 69 16.44 -0.84 -4.96
C LYS A 69 16.39 -0.47 -3.48
N LEU A 70 15.67 0.61 -3.13
CA LEU A 70 15.51 1.04 -1.75
C LEU A 70 14.71 0.05 -0.89
N TYR A 71 13.93 -0.84 -1.50
CA TYR A 71 13.22 -1.89 -0.75
C TYR A 71 14.14 -2.96 -0.18
N ASP A 72 15.30 -3.25 -0.77
CA ASP A 72 16.26 -4.18 -0.16
C ASP A 72 16.81 -3.60 1.16
N LYS A 73 17.16 -2.31 1.15
CA LYS A 73 17.52 -1.58 2.37
C LYS A 73 16.35 -1.47 3.36
N GLY A 74 15.13 -1.28 2.83
CA GLY A 74 13.91 -1.25 3.63
C GLY A 74 13.62 -2.56 4.34
N GLU A 75 13.90 -3.72 3.74
CA GLU A 75 13.80 -5.03 4.39
C GLU A 75 14.69 -5.11 5.64
N GLU A 76 15.95 -4.65 5.52
CA GLU A 76 16.90 -4.62 6.64
C GLU A 76 16.50 -3.62 7.74
N GLU A 77 16.13 -2.40 7.37
CA GLU A 77 15.83 -1.33 8.33
C GLU A 77 14.44 -1.49 8.97
N LEU A 78 13.43 -1.86 8.19
CA LEU A 78 12.04 -1.84 8.62
C LEU A 78 11.48 -3.20 9.02
N ASN A 79 12.25 -4.28 8.83
CA ASN A 79 11.84 -5.67 9.05
C ASN A 79 10.52 -5.99 8.31
N ILE A 80 10.48 -5.64 7.02
CA ILE A 80 9.38 -5.92 6.09
C ILE A 80 9.73 -7.13 5.24
N LYS A 81 8.76 -7.95 4.84
CA LYS A 81 9.02 -9.13 4.01
C LYS A 81 9.03 -8.80 2.52
N LEU A 82 10.19 -8.87 1.88
CA LEU A 82 10.32 -8.72 0.43
C LEU A 82 10.63 -10.07 -0.22
N MET A 83 9.98 -10.38 -1.34
CA MET A 83 10.34 -11.55 -2.14
C MET A 83 10.63 -11.14 -3.57
N ARG A 84 11.88 -11.33 -4.02
CA ARG A 84 12.31 -11.14 -5.41
C ARG A 84 11.86 -12.33 -6.27
N ASN A 85 10.56 -12.39 -6.54
CA ASN A 85 9.96 -13.45 -7.35
C ASN A 85 10.07 -13.19 -8.85
N GLY A 86 10.61 -12.05 -9.28
CA GLY A 86 10.74 -11.66 -10.67
C GLY A 86 9.39 -11.42 -11.37
N SER A 87 9.47 -10.90 -12.60
CA SER A 87 8.31 -10.70 -13.45
C SER A 87 8.53 -11.21 -14.86
N LEU A 88 7.47 -11.73 -15.47
CA LEU A 88 7.43 -12.22 -16.85
C LEU A 88 6.43 -11.37 -17.64
N ASN A 89 6.91 -10.61 -18.62
CA ASN A 89 6.05 -9.92 -19.59
C ASN A 89 5.89 -10.85 -20.80
N LEU A 90 4.70 -11.42 -20.97
CA LEU A 90 4.45 -12.49 -21.93
C LEU A 90 4.40 -11.97 -23.37
N CYS A 91 4.84 -12.79 -24.32
CA CYS A 91 4.72 -12.57 -25.76
C CYS A 91 3.91 -13.72 -26.40
N PHE A 92 2.90 -13.39 -27.22
CA PHE A 92 1.91 -14.36 -27.70
C PHE A 92 2.10 -14.81 -29.15
N ASP A 93 2.77 -14.03 -29.98
CA ASP A 93 3.03 -14.40 -31.37
C ASP A 93 4.14 -13.54 -31.96
N ASP A 94 4.64 -13.94 -33.12
CA ASP A 94 5.69 -13.21 -33.82
C ASP A 94 5.27 -11.79 -34.24
N SER A 95 3.95 -11.50 -34.31
CA SER A 95 3.45 -10.18 -34.69
C SER A 95 3.60 -9.14 -33.58
N ASN A 96 3.59 -9.56 -32.30
CA ASN A 96 3.84 -8.70 -31.13
C ASN A 96 5.24 -8.85 -30.54
N LYS A 97 6.05 -9.81 -31.00
CA LYS A 97 7.41 -10.06 -30.49
C LYS A 97 8.30 -8.83 -30.50
N LYS A 98 8.29 -8.05 -31.58
CA LYS A 98 9.09 -6.82 -31.68
C LYS A 98 8.66 -5.76 -30.66
N GLU A 99 7.37 -5.47 -30.55
CA GLU A 99 6.85 -4.44 -29.64
C GLU A 99 6.97 -4.84 -28.17
N VAL A 100 6.78 -6.13 -27.85
CA VAL A 100 6.76 -6.59 -26.45
C VAL A 100 8.16 -6.86 -25.95
N ILE A 101 9.02 -7.47 -26.76
CA ILE A 101 10.34 -7.89 -26.30
C ILE A 101 11.38 -6.80 -26.57
N ASP A 102 11.50 -6.32 -27.81
CA ASP A 102 12.59 -5.38 -28.15
C ASP A 102 12.35 -4.00 -27.52
N ASP A 103 11.15 -3.43 -27.67
CA ASP A 103 10.88 -2.08 -27.14
C ASP A 103 10.92 -2.04 -25.60
N LEU A 104 10.33 -3.02 -24.91
CA LEU A 104 10.41 -3.08 -23.44
C LEU A 104 11.82 -3.37 -22.95
N TYR A 105 12.58 -4.21 -23.66
CA TYR A 105 13.97 -4.48 -23.29
C TYR A 105 14.82 -3.22 -23.45
N GLU A 106 14.74 -2.53 -24.59
CA GLU A 106 15.41 -1.24 -24.79
C GLU A 106 15.00 -0.20 -23.76
N GLN A 107 13.70 -0.16 -23.43
CA GLN A 107 13.18 0.75 -22.43
C GLN A 107 13.75 0.46 -21.05
N GLY A 108 13.74 -0.81 -20.63
CA GLY A 108 14.34 -1.22 -19.37
C GLY A 108 15.84 -0.92 -19.33
N LEU A 109 16.57 -1.09 -20.44
CA LEU A 109 17.98 -0.71 -20.53
C LEU A 109 18.17 0.80 -20.32
N LYS A 110 17.36 1.64 -20.97
CA LYS A 110 17.38 3.10 -20.80
C LYS A 110 17.05 3.52 -19.36
N ASN A 111 16.17 2.79 -18.69
CA ASN A 111 15.81 3.03 -17.30
C ASN A 111 16.83 2.47 -16.30
N GLY A 112 17.75 1.59 -16.72
CA GLY A 112 18.73 0.96 -15.84
C GLY A 112 18.23 -0.27 -15.09
N VAL A 113 17.27 -1.01 -15.68
CA VAL A 113 16.78 -2.29 -15.12
C VAL A 113 17.82 -3.38 -15.35
N GLU A 114 18.28 -3.98 -14.26
CA GLU A 114 19.37 -4.96 -14.27
C GLU A 114 18.88 -6.40 -14.47
N GLY A 115 19.73 -7.24 -15.07
CA GLY A 115 19.53 -8.69 -15.17
C GLY A 115 18.38 -9.14 -16.08
N MET A 116 17.80 -8.24 -16.86
CA MET A 116 16.74 -8.58 -17.80
C MET A 116 17.23 -9.56 -18.86
N ARG A 117 16.37 -10.49 -19.26
CA ARG A 117 16.64 -11.40 -20.37
C ARG A 117 15.35 -11.92 -20.99
N ILE A 118 15.46 -12.36 -22.23
CA ILE A 118 14.39 -13.07 -22.93
C ILE A 118 14.42 -14.53 -22.47
N VAL A 119 13.25 -15.06 -22.12
CA VAL A 119 13.02 -16.46 -21.77
C VAL A 119 12.20 -17.07 -22.89
N GLU A 120 12.77 -18.04 -23.59
CA GLU A 120 12.09 -18.77 -24.67
C GLU A 120 11.12 -19.82 -24.10
N ARG A 121 10.23 -20.33 -24.96
CA ARG A 121 9.09 -21.17 -24.57
C ARG A 121 9.44 -22.33 -23.64
N GLU A 122 10.46 -23.12 -23.97
CA GLU A 122 10.80 -24.32 -23.22
C GLU A 122 11.19 -24.00 -21.78
N GLU A 123 12.01 -22.96 -21.58
CA GLU A 123 12.39 -22.49 -20.25
C GLU A 123 11.20 -21.83 -19.53
N LEU A 124 10.38 -21.04 -20.25
CA LEU A 124 9.20 -20.41 -19.70
C LEU A 124 8.21 -21.42 -19.10
N LEU A 125 8.01 -22.56 -19.77
CA LEU A 125 7.17 -23.65 -19.26
C LEU A 125 7.75 -24.37 -18.05
N GLN A 126 9.09 -24.41 -17.91
CA GLN A 126 9.73 -24.95 -16.71
C GLN A 126 9.58 -24.00 -15.52
N MET A 127 9.67 -22.68 -15.79
CA MET A 127 9.46 -21.65 -14.79
C MET A 127 7.99 -21.59 -14.34
N GLU A 128 7.06 -21.61 -15.30
CA GLU A 128 5.62 -21.46 -15.09
C GLU A 128 4.80 -22.48 -15.91
N PRO A 129 4.55 -23.68 -15.37
CA PRO A 129 3.86 -24.77 -16.08
C PRO A 129 2.43 -24.45 -16.51
N ASN A 130 1.77 -23.49 -15.87
CA ASN A 130 0.38 -23.12 -16.12
C ASN A 130 0.21 -22.02 -17.18
N ILE A 131 1.29 -21.55 -17.81
CA ILE A 131 1.23 -20.54 -18.89
C ILE A 131 0.41 -21.06 -20.09
N GLN A 132 -0.32 -20.15 -20.74
CA GLN A 132 -1.11 -20.45 -21.94
C GLN A 132 -0.29 -21.04 -23.10
N ASP A 133 -0.95 -21.81 -23.96
CA ASP A 133 -0.28 -22.55 -25.05
C ASP A 133 0.27 -21.66 -26.16
N ASN A 134 -0.40 -20.55 -26.43
CA ASN A 134 0.00 -19.60 -27.44
C ASN A 134 1.13 -18.67 -27.00
N VAL A 135 1.56 -18.68 -25.73
CA VAL A 135 2.67 -17.81 -25.29
C VAL A 135 4.00 -18.38 -25.79
N ILE A 136 4.74 -17.63 -26.60
CA ILE A 136 5.96 -18.12 -27.27
C ILE A 136 7.26 -17.75 -26.53
N CYS A 137 7.30 -16.64 -25.82
CA CYS A 137 8.44 -16.23 -24.98
C CYS A 137 8.00 -15.18 -23.95
N ALA A 138 8.91 -14.72 -23.10
CA ALA A 138 8.65 -13.62 -22.18
C ALA A 138 9.92 -12.79 -21.92
N LEU A 139 9.75 -11.50 -21.63
CA LEU A 139 10.80 -10.69 -21.04
C LEU A 139 10.79 -10.88 -19.52
N TYR A 140 11.85 -11.52 -19.00
CA TYR A 140 12.06 -11.76 -17.58
C TYR A 140 12.83 -10.60 -16.94
N CYS A 141 12.28 -10.05 -15.86
CA CYS A 141 12.94 -9.03 -15.03
C CYS A 141 13.15 -9.58 -13.61
N PRO A 142 14.38 -9.98 -13.23
CA PRO A 142 14.63 -10.59 -11.91
C PRO A 142 14.52 -9.60 -10.75
N THR A 143 14.64 -8.29 -11.01
CA THR A 143 14.55 -7.24 -9.99
C THR A 143 13.12 -6.96 -9.56
N ALA A 144 12.09 -7.48 -10.25
CA ALA A 144 10.72 -7.36 -9.75
C ALA A 144 10.52 -8.23 -8.49
N GLY A 145 9.65 -7.78 -7.60
CA GLY A 145 9.32 -8.52 -6.39
C GLY A 145 7.90 -8.29 -5.93
N ILE A 146 7.55 -8.98 -4.85
CA ILE A 146 6.26 -8.87 -4.16
C ILE A 146 6.51 -8.52 -2.69
N ILE A 147 5.58 -7.76 -2.11
CA ILE A 147 5.60 -7.31 -0.72
C ILE A 147 4.18 -7.39 -0.12
N ASP A 148 4.01 -7.19 1.18
CA ASP A 148 2.72 -6.86 1.78
C ASP A 148 2.58 -5.32 1.85
N SER A 149 1.63 -4.78 1.08
CA SER A 149 1.41 -3.32 1.01
C SER A 149 0.89 -2.72 2.33
N PHE A 150 0.31 -3.54 3.21
CA PHE A 150 -0.11 -3.10 4.54
C PHE A 150 1.11 -3.00 5.45
N GLU A 151 1.89 -4.08 5.51
CA GLU A 151 3.08 -4.18 6.35
C GLU A 151 4.05 -3.04 6.06
N VAL A 152 4.36 -2.81 4.78
CA VAL A 152 5.32 -1.78 4.39
C VAL A 152 4.87 -0.38 4.79
N ASN A 153 3.61 -0.02 4.58
CA ASN A 153 3.10 1.29 4.98
C ASN A 153 3.09 1.47 6.50
N ILE A 154 2.66 0.44 7.23
CA ILE A 154 2.69 0.41 8.69
C ILE A 154 4.14 0.55 9.18
N ALA A 155 5.10 -0.13 8.54
CA ALA A 155 6.48 -0.09 8.97
C ALA A 155 7.12 1.29 8.80
N PHE A 156 6.84 1.98 7.68
CA PHE A 156 7.22 3.38 7.51
C PHE A 156 6.58 4.28 8.58
N ALA A 157 5.28 4.11 8.84
CA ALA A 157 4.56 4.92 9.82
C ALA A 157 5.04 4.68 11.26
N GLU A 158 5.32 3.43 11.62
CA GLU A 158 5.83 3.05 12.94
C GLU A 158 7.24 3.58 13.16
N ASN A 159 8.12 3.50 12.15
CA ASN A 159 9.46 4.06 12.26
C ASN A 159 9.44 5.60 12.30
N ALA A 160 8.54 6.25 11.54
CA ALA A 160 8.35 7.70 11.65
C ALA A 160 7.88 8.09 13.07
N ALA A 161 6.92 7.35 13.65
CA ALA A 161 6.44 7.60 15.00
C ALA A 161 7.53 7.37 16.07
N HIS A 162 8.32 6.31 15.93
CA HIS A 162 9.50 6.02 16.77
C HIS A 162 10.49 7.18 16.77
N ASN A 163 10.69 7.81 15.61
CA ASN A 163 11.55 8.98 15.43
C ASN A 163 10.85 10.33 15.69
N GLY A 164 9.67 10.32 16.34
CA GLY A 164 9.03 11.53 16.86
C GLY A 164 7.95 12.17 15.97
N ALA A 165 7.68 11.62 14.78
CA ALA A 165 6.53 12.08 13.99
C ALA A 165 5.21 11.82 14.72
N LYS A 166 4.29 12.79 14.66
CA LYS A 166 2.96 12.67 15.26
C LYS A 166 1.92 12.41 14.18
N PHE A 167 0.85 11.71 14.56
CA PHE A 167 -0.26 11.39 13.65
C PHE A 167 -1.57 11.94 14.22
N LYS A 168 -2.35 12.60 13.37
CA LYS A 168 -3.69 13.10 13.69
C LYS A 168 -4.70 12.51 12.69
N PHE A 169 -5.32 11.42 13.09
CA PHE A 169 -6.35 10.69 12.33
C PHE A 169 -7.72 11.37 12.42
N ASP A 170 -8.67 10.86 11.63
CA ASP A 170 -10.04 11.35 11.49
C ASP A 170 -10.11 12.88 11.26
N THR A 171 -9.10 13.44 10.60
CA THR A 171 -8.93 14.89 10.41
C THR A 171 -8.77 15.18 8.93
N LYS A 172 -9.83 15.70 8.32
CA LYS A 172 -9.85 16.03 6.90
C LYS A 172 -9.36 17.45 6.69
N VAL A 173 -8.34 17.62 5.84
CA VAL A 173 -7.93 18.94 5.34
C VAL A 173 -8.97 19.45 4.35
N ILE A 174 -9.39 20.70 4.53
CA ILE A 174 -10.46 21.34 3.75
C ILE A 174 -10.05 22.68 3.12
N GLY A 175 -8.86 23.17 3.42
CA GLY A 175 -8.40 24.46 2.89
C GLY A 175 -7.05 24.89 3.45
N PHE A 176 -6.55 26.01 2.92
CA PHE A 176 -5.28 26.59 3.29
C PHE A 176 -5.38 28.12 3.30
N ASN A 177 -4.69 28.76 4.24
CA ASN A 177 -4.41 30.19 4.19
C ASN A 177 -2.90 30.40 4.33
N LYS A 178 -2.34 31.34 3.58
CA LYS A 178 -0.97 31.83 3.79
C LYS A 178 -1.00 33.02 4.75
N LYS A 179 -0.15 33.01 5.77
CA LYS A 179 0.03 34.15 6.69
C LYS A 179 1.04 35.14 6.12
N GLU A 180 0.98 36.38 6.62
CA GLU A 180 1.95 37.44 6.28
C GLU A 180 3.39 37.08 6.67
N ASP A 181 3.57 36.27 7.71
CA ASP A 181 4.87 35.76 8.16
C ASP A 181 5.43 34.61 7.29
N GLY A 182 4.71 34.24 6.22
CA GLY A 182 5.10 33.16 5.30
C GLY A 182 4.71 31.76 5.76
N ASN A 183 4.15 31.58 6.95
CA ASN A 183 3.66 30.29 7.42
C ASN A 183 2.31 29.91 6.78
N TRP A 184 2.00 28.62 6.79
CA TRP A 184 0.72 28.08 6.37
C TRP A 184 -0.22 27.87 7.57
N ILE A 185 -1.50 28.12 7.34
CA ILE A 185 -2.61 27.61 8.17
C ILE A 185 -3.33 26.55 7.35
N VAL A 186 -3.19 25.30 7.77
CA VAL A 186 -3.93 24.15 7.22
C VAL A 186 -5.29 24.10 7.90
N LYS A 187 -6.36 24.36 7.15
CA LYS A 187 -7.74 24.30 7.63
C LYS A 187 -8.20 22.85 7.65
N THR A 188 -8.73 22.40 8.79
CA THR A 188 -9.29 21.04 8.93
C THR A 188 -10.68 21.08 9.53
N ASP A 189 -11.42 19.98 9.39
CA ASP A 189 -12.71 19.78 10.07
C ASP A 189 -12.58 19.57 11.59
N ARG A 190 -11.35 19.45 12.12
CA ARG A 190 -11.02 19.31 13.55
C ARG A 190 -10.04 20.37 14.04
N GLY A 191 -10.19 21.59 13.53
CA GLY A 191 -9.43 22.77 13.94
C GLY A 191 -8.17 23.02 13.11
N ASP A 192 -7.77 24.29 13.05
CA ASP A 192 -6.67 24.75 12.21
C ASP A 192 -5.30 24.33 12.76
N ILE A 193 -4.36 24.10 11.85
CA ILE A 193 -2.98 23.74 12.17
C ILE A 193 -2.05 24.76 11.53
N GLN A 194 -1.23 25.44 12.34
CA GLN A 194 -0.18 26.33 11.85
C GLN A 194 1.11 25.53 11.62
N THR A 195 1.74 25.72 10.45
CA THR A 195 2.96 25.03 10.04
C THR A 195 3.83 25.92 9.15
N ARG A 196 5.12 25.62 9.02
CA ARG A 196 6.03 26.33 8.11
C ARG A 196 5.88 25.80 6.68
N ALA A 197 5.87 24.48 6.53
CA ALA A 197 5.73 23.79 5.25
C ALA A 197 4.57 22.77 5.27
N VAL A 198 4.08 22.45 4.07
CA VAL A 198 3.05 21.45 3.82
C VAL A 198 3.53 20.49 2.74
N VAL A 199 3.36 19.19 2.95
CA VAL A 199 3.57 18.16 1.91
C VAL A 199 2.25 17.48 1.60
N ASN A 200 1.80 17.59 0.36
CA ASN A 200 0.55 17.02 -0.14
C ASN A 200 0.78 15.60 -0.68
N CYS A 201 0.43 14.60 0.15
CA CYS A 201 0.48 13.18 -0.20
C CYS A 201 -0.93 12.55 -0.23
N ALA A 202 -1.96 13.34 -0.55
CA ALA A 202 -3.37 12.95 -0.40
C ALA A 202 -3.89 11.96 -1.46
N GLY A 203 -3.01 11.34 -2.25
CA GLY A 203 -3.35 10.30 -3.22
C GLY A 203 -4.41 10.76 -4.23
N ILE A 204 -5.57 10.11 -4.21
CA ILE A 204 -6.68 10.38 -5.13
C ILE A 204 -7.21 11.82 -5.02
N GLN A 205 -7.06 12.45 -3.85
CA GLN A 205 -7.49 13.82 -3.57
C GLN A 205 -6.36 14.86 -3.68
N SER A 206 -5.19 14.49 -4.20
CA SER A 206 -4.02 15.38 -4.18
C SER A 206 -4.12 16.54 -5.16
N ASP A 207 -4.81 16.38 -6.28
CA ASP A 207 -5.15 17.48 -7.20
C ASP A 207 -6.12 18.49 -6.56
N ASP A 208 -7.13 18.00 -5.82
CA ASP A 208 -8.10 18.86 -5.13
C ASP A 208 -7.36 19.81 -4.17
N LEU A 209 -6.37 19.31 -3.42
CA LEU A 209 -5.58 20.12 -2.51
C LEU A 209 -4.60 21.07 -3.22
N ASN A 210 -3.96 20.62 -4.31
CA ASN A 210 -3.13 21.51 -5.14
C ASN A 210 -3.95 22.70 -5.67
N ASN A 211 -5.16 22.43 -6.14
CA ASN A 211 -6.01 23.42 -6.80
C ASN A 211 -6.51 24.52 -5.85
N LEU A 212 -6.40 24.31 -4.53
CA LEU A 212 -6.68 25.30 -3.50
C LEU A 212 -5.54 26.31 -3.29
N VAL A 213 -4.32 26.00 -3.74
CA VAL A 213 -3.13 26.84 -3.47
C VAL A 213 -2.42 27.34 -4.72
N SER A 214 -2.60 26.70 -5.87
CA SER A 214 -1.90 27.01 -7.12
C SER A 214 -2.84 27.41 -8.24
N GLU A 215 -2.43 28.34 -9.09
CA GLU A 215 -3.04 28.66 -10.38
C GLU A 215 -2.82 27.55 -11.41
N THR A 216 -1.74 26.78 -11.27
CA THR A 216 -1.50 25.60 -12.12
C THR A 216 -2.35 24.44 -11.64
N LYS A 217 -3.56 24.35 -12.18
CA LYS A 217 -4.53 23.33 -11.80
C LYS A 217 -4.10 21.95 -12.29
N ARG A 218 -4.36 20.95 -11.45
CA ARG A 218 -4.15 19.53 -11.74
C ARG A 218 -5.48 18.80 -11.77
N ASN A 219 -5.49 17.66 -12.46
CA ASN A 219 -6.66 16.80 -12.55
C ASN A 219 -6.24 15.35 -12.37
N ILE A 220 -6.87 14.67 -11.42
CA ILE A 220 -6.75 13.24 -11.21
C ILE A 220 -8.02 12.54 -11.70
N THR A 221 -7.83 11.66 -12.68
CA THR A 221 -8.83 10.66 -13.04
C THR A 221 -8.65 9.44 -12.15
N ALA A 222 -9.62 9.17 -11.28
CA ALA A 222 -9.63 7.95 -10.48
C ALA A 222 -9.94 6.74 -11.38
N ARG A 223 -9.03 5.77 -11.41
CA ARG A 223 -9.22 4.52 -12.14
C ARG A 223 -9.37 3.35 -11.18
N ARG A 224 -10.55 2.77 -11.14
CA ARG A 224 -10.84 1.57 -10.35
C ARG A 224 -10.24 0.35 -11.01
N GLY A 225 -9.56 -0.42 -10.18
CA GLY A 225 -9.07 -1.76 -10.50
C GLY A 225 -9.67 -2.76 -9.52
N GLU A 226 -10.32 -3.80 -10.03
CA GLU A 226 -10.93 -4.87 -9.24
C GLU A 226 -10.05 -6.12 -9.24
N TYR A 227 -10.08 -6.86 -8.14
CA TYR A 227 -9.18 -7.98 -7.88
C TYR A 227 -9.90 -9.20 -7.32
N TYR A 228 -9.38 -10.37 -7.65
CA TYR A 228 -9.60 -11.59 -6.89
C TYR A 228 -8.38 -11.88 -6.01
N LEU A 229 -8.63 -12.35 -4.79
CA LEU A 229 -7.62 -12.97 -3.95
C LEU A 229 -8.00 -14.43 -3.72
N LEU A 230 -7.15 -15.35 -4.17
CA LEU A 230 -7.33 -16.78 -4.01
C LEU A 230 -6.70 -17.27 -2.70
N ASP A 231 -7.26 -18.35 -2.17
CA ASP A 231 -6.80 -19.02 -0.96
C ASP A 231 -5.36 -19.55 -1.07
N LYS A 232 -4.65 -19.63 0.07
CA LYS A 232 -3.26 -20.11 0.16
C LYS A 232 -3.06 -21.55 -0.31
N LYS A 233 -4.13 -22.35 -0.41
CA LYS A 233 -4.05 -23.69 -1.03
C LYS A 233 -3.62 -23.65 -2.51
N GLU A 234 -3.76 -22.51 -3.18
CA GLU A 234 -3.37 -22.32 -4.59
C GLU A 234 -1.97 -21.67 -4.73
N LYS A 235 -1.18 -21.58 -3.65
CA LYS A 235 0.10 -20.84 -3.62
C LYS A 235 1.11 -21.23 -4.70
N ASP A 236 1.08 -22.49 -5.14
CA ASP A 236 2.01 -23.03 -6.13
C ASP A 236 1.49 -22.89 -7.57
N PHE A 237 0.35 -22.20 -7.78
CA PHE A 237 -0.27 -22.05 -9.10
C PHE A 237 0.57 -21.19 -10.05
N VAL A 238 1.20 -20.13 -9.54
CA VAL A 238 2.19 -19.31 -10.25
C VAL A 238 3.32 -18.93 -9.28
N ARG A 239 4.55 -18.80 -9.78
CA ARG A 239 5.73 -18.47 -8.95
C ARG A 239 6.22 -17.04 -9.16
N HIS A 240 6.07 -16.52 -10.38
CA HIS A 240 6.49 -15.19 -10.80
C HIS A 240 5.29 -14.26 -10.96
N THR A 241 5.57 -12.96 -11.01
CA THR A 241 4.56 -11.96 -11.38
C THR A 241 4.37 -11.97 -12.90
N ILE A 242 3.20 -12.39 -13.39
CA ILE A 242 2.95 -12.56 -14.82
C ILE A 242 2.13 -11.37 -15.34
N PHE A 243 2.69 -10.65 -16.32
CA PHE A 243 2.06 -9.53 -17.01
C PHE A 243 1.71 -9.89 -18.45
N GLN A 244 0.62 -9.30 -18.93
CA GLN A 244 0.33 -9.24 -20.36
C GLN A 244 1.15 -8.12 -21.00
N PRO A 245 1.38 -8.17 -22.33
CA PRO A 245 1.87 -7.04 -23.09
C PRO A 245 1.18 -5.74 -22.71
N PRO A 246 1.93 -4.65 -22.48
CA PRO A 246 1.33 -3.35 -22.28
C PRO A 246 0.57 -2.92 -23.54
N THR A 247 -0.65 -2.44 -23.34
CA THR A 247 -1.46 -1.82 -24.38
C THR A 247 -1.65 -0.33 -24.06
N LYS A 248 -2.28 0.44 -24.95
CA LYS A 248 -2.70 1.83 -24.65
C LYS A 248 -3.58 1.94 -23.38
N ALA A 249 -4.23 0.84 -22.96
CA ALA A 249 -5.03 0.78 -21.74
C ALA A 249 -4.26 0.30 -20.49
N GLY A 250 -2.94 0.08 -20.61
CA GLY A 250 -2.06 -0.45 -19.55
C GLY A 250 -1.68 -1.92 -19.74
N LYS A 251 -1.07 -2.51 -18.69
CA LYS A 251 -0.49 -3.87 -18.64
C LYS A 251 -1.47 -5.05 -18.66
N GLY A 252 -2.75 -4.80 -18.98
CA GLY A 252 -3.79 -5.81 -18.88
C GLY A 252 -3.99 -6.32 -17.44
N VAL A 253 -4.50 -7.55 -17.31
CA VAL A 253 -4.70 -8.21 -16.01
C VAL A 253 -3.48 -9.07 -15.68
N LEU A 254 -2.90 -8.87 -14.50
CA LEU A 254 -1.81 -9.68 -13.99
C LEU A 254 -2.32 -10.84 -13.13
N ILE A 255 -1.46 -11.82 -12.92
CA ILE A 255 -1.56 -12.82 -11.87
C ILE A 255 -0.22 -12.94 -11.16
N ALA A 256 -0.22 -13.01 -9.83
CA ALA A 256 1.00 -13.08 -9.04
C ALA A 256 0.77 -13.83 -7.71
N PRO A 257 1.79 -14.48 -7.15
CA PRO A 257 1.77 -14.84 -5.74
C PRO A 257 1.86 -13.58 -4.85
N THR A 258 1.50 -13.72 -3.60
CA THR A 258 1.69 -12.72 -2.54
C THR A 258 2.67 -13.26 -1.52
N VAL A 259 3.30 -12.38 -0.71
CA VAL A 259 4.23 -12.81 0.35
C VAL A 259 3.57 -13.64 1.47
N SER A 260 2.24 -13.71 1.46
CA SER A 260 1.39 -14.47 2.38
C SER A 260 0.81 -15.75 1.76
N ASP A 261 1.40 -16.22 0.65
CA ASP A 261 1.03 -17.44 -0.08
C ASP A 261 -0.34 -17.42 -0.78
N ASN A 262 -1.07 -16.31 -0.74
CA ASN A 262 -2.26 -16.14 -1.59
C ASN A 262 -1.85 -15.88 -3.05
N ILE A 263 -2.77 -16.09 -3.99
CA ILE A 263 -2.62 -15.64 -5.39
C ILE A 263 -3.54 -14.44 -5.62
N ILE A 264 -3.01 -13.36 -6.19
CA ILE A 264 -3.76 -12.16 -6.58
C ILE A 264 -3.95 -12.12 -8.09
N ILE A 265 -5.15 -11.75 -8.53
CA ILE A 265 -5.51 -11.60 -9.94
C ILE A 265 -6.19 -10.25 -10.13
N GLY A 266 -5.77 -9.48 -11.13
CA GLY A 266 -6.31 -8.16 -11.43
C GLY A 266 -5.21 -7.21 -11.88
N PRO A 267 -5.42 -5.89 -11.84
CA PRO A 267 -6.73 -5.28 -11.92
C PRO A 267 -7.23 -5.11 -13.36
N ASN A 268 -8.53 -4.84 -13.52
CA ASN A 268 -9.05 -4.10 -14.66
C ASN A 268 -8.80 -2.58 -14.50
N ALA A 269 -9.36 -1.74 -15.37
CA ALA A 269 -9.08 -0.31 -15.37
C ALA A 269 -10.27 0.51 -15.89
N HIS A 270 -11.12 0.99 -14.97
CA HIS A 270 -12.30 1.79 -15.31
C HIS A 270 -12.26 3.15 -14.63
N ALA A 271 -12.51 4.22 -15.40
CA ALA A 271 -12.65 5.56 -14.82
C ALA A 271 -13.95 5.62 -14.00
N VAL A 272 -13.86 6.15 -12.79
CA VAL A 272 -14.97 6.24 -11.82
C VAL A 272 -14.83 7.51 -10.97
N ASP A 273 -15.80 7.76 -10.10
CA ASP A 273 -15.69 8.80 -9.08
C ASP A 273 -14.60 8.49 -8.04
N LYS A 274 -14.00 9.54 -7.48
CA LYS A 274 -12.83 9.48 -6.56
C LYS A 274 -13.04 8.70 -5.25
N ASP A 275 -14.27 8.33 -4.91
CA ASP A 275 -14.59 7.54 -3.72
C ASP A 275 -15.24 6.18 -4.06
N ASP A 276 -15.44 5.84 -5.34
CA ASP A 276 -16.05 4.58 -5.75
C ASP A 276 -15.05 3.41 -5.67
N THR A 277 -15.09 2.72 -4.53
CA THR A 277 -14.29 1.53 -4.25
C THR A 277 -15.11 0.23 -4.33
N THR A 278 -16.25 0.25 -5.01
CA THR A 278 -17.12 -0.94 -5.13
C THR A 278 -16.54 -1.97 -6.10
N THR A 279 -16.93 -3.24 -5.95
CA THR A 279 -16.70 -4.27 -6.97
C THR A 279 -17.98 -4.51 -7.75
N SER A 280 -17.85 -4.85 -9.02
CA SER A 280 -18.96 -5.16 -9.91
C SER A 280 -18.83 -6.58 -10.47
N ARG A 281 -19.96 -7.26 -10.69
CA ARG A 281 -19.96 -8.57 -11.35
C ARG A 281 -19.31 -8.50 -12.73
N ALA A 282 -19.69 -7.50 -13.54
CA ALA A 282 -19.20 -7.35 -14.90
C ALA A 282 -17.69 -7.10 -14.95
N GLY A 283 -17.16 -6.24 -14.08
CA GLY A 283 -15.72 -5.98 -14.06
C GLY A 283 -14.91 -7.15 -13.47
N LEU A 284 -15.45 -7.89 -12.50
CA LEU A 284 -14.84 -9.14 -12.02
C LEU A 284 -14.88 -10.26 -13.08
N GLU A 285 -15.93 -10.33 -13.91
CA GLU A 285 -15.98 -11.23 -15.08
C GLU A 285 -14.94 -10.84 -16.12
N GLU A 286 -14.74 -9.54 -16.38
CA GLU A 286 -13.66 -9.06 -17.24
C GLU A 286 -12.28 -9.48 -16.73
N VAL A 287 -12.02 -9.35 -15.42
CA VAL A 287 -10.76 -9.79 -14.81
C VAL A 287 -10.56 -11.30 -15.00
N ALA A 288 -11.60 -12.09 -14.75
CA ALA A 288 -11.59 -13.54 -14.92
C ALA A 288 -11.35 -13.98 -16.38
N LEU A 289 -11.94 -13.28 -17.34
CA LEU A 289 -11.73 -13.53 -18.76
C LEU A 289 -10.29 -13.19 -19.18
N LYS A 290 -9.81 -12.01 -18.79
CA LYS A 290 -8.50 -11.52 -19.21
C LYS A 290 -7.35 -12.31 -18.62
N VAL A 291 -7.41 -12.74 -17.36
CA VAL A 291 -6.34 -13.60 -16.79
C VAL A 291 -6.19 -14.91 -17.55
N GLY A 292 -7.29 -15.42 -18.12
CA GLY A 292 -7.31 -16.61 -18.96
C GLY A 292 -6.44 -16.51 -20.21
N PHE A 293 -6.09 -15.31 -20.68
CA PHE A 293 -5.13 -15.14 -21.76
C PHE A 293 -3.69 -15.42 -21.32
N SER A 294 -3.35 -15.29 -20.03
CA SER A 294 -1.98 -15.48 -19.54
C SER A 294 -1.73 -16.91 -19.06
N VAL A 295 -2.69 -17.49 -18.34
CA VAL A 295 -2.56 -18.79 -17.67
C VAL A 295 -3.82 -19.66 -17.84
N LYS A 296 -3.62 -20.98 -17.84
CA LYS A 296 -4.67 -21.99 -18.04
C LYS A 296 -5.39 -22.31 -16.73
N ASN A 297 -6.68 -22.67 -16.81
CA ASN A 297 -7.42 -23.30 -15.72
C ASN A 297 -7.36 -22.57 -14.36
N VAL A 298 -7.45 -21.23 -14.37
CA VAL A 298 -7.36 -20.41 -13.16
C VAL A 298 -8.39 -20.85 -12.11
N PRO A 299 -7.98 -21.18 -10.86
CA PRO A 299 -8.86 -21.75 -9.84
C PRO A 299 -9.71 -20.68 -9.13
N LEU A 300 -10.50 -19.91 -9.89
CA LEU A 300 -11.33 -18.80 -9.36
C LEU A 300 -12.33 -19.25 -8.29
N ARG A 301 -12.72 -20.53 -8.25
CA ARG A 301 -13.55 -21.11 -7.17
C ARG A 301 -12.89 -21.06 -5.79
N SER A 302 -11.58 -20.84 -5.74
CA SER A 302 -10.78 -20.71 -4.52
C SER A 302 -10.67 -19.26 -4.04
N THR A 303 -11.44 -18.33 -4.62
CA THR A 303 -11.50 -16.93 -4.17
C THR A 303 -11.97 -16.85 -2.72
N ILE A 304 -11.18 -16.16 -1.87
CA ILE A 304 -11.53 -15.89 -0.47
C ILE A 304 -12.08 -14.48 -0.27
N THR A 305 -11.74 -13.55 -1.16
CA THR A 305 -12.29 -12.20 -1.18
C THR A 305 -12.08 -11.54 -2.55
N THR A 306 -12.89 -10.54 -2.83
CA THR A 306 -12.68 -9.59 -3.93
C THR A 306 -12.64 -8.18 -3.37
N PHE A 307 -11.88 -7.31 -4.01
CA PHE A 307 -11.78 -5.91 -3.60
C PHE A 307 -11.48 -5.05 -4.81
N SER A 308 -11.60 -3.73 -4.64
CA SER A 308 -11.13 -2.79 -5.65
C SER A 308 -10.28 -1.70 -5.02
N GLY A 309 -9.43 -1.09 -5.84
CA GLY A 309 -8.59 0.04 -5.48
C GLY A 309 -8.61 1.11 -6.55
N LEU A 310 -8.32 2.34 -6.15
CA LEU A 310 -8.30 3.49 -7.04
C LEU A 310 -6.86 3.92 -7.35
N ARG A 311 -6.57 4.14 -8.62
CA ARG A 311 -5.31 4.73 -9.11
C ARG A 311 -5.51 6.20 -9.42
N ALA A 312 -4.57 7.02 -8.95
CA ALA A 312 -4.56 8.47 -9.12
C ALA A 312 -3.87 8.85 -10.45
N THR A 313 -4.52 8.62 -11.59
CA THR A 313 -3.92 8.97 -12.89
C THR A 313 -4.01 10.48 -13.12
N GLU A 314 -2.86 11.14 -13.29
CA GLU A 314 -2.77 12.52 -13.74
C GLU A 314 -2.71 12.61 -15.28
N ASP A 315 -3.25 13.70 -15.85
CA ASP A 315 -3.45 13.87 -17.30
C ASP A 315 -2.15 13.75 -18.13
N GLY A 316 -1.02 14.20 -17.59
CA GLY A 316 0.32 14.09 -18.20
C GLY A 316 0.92 12.68 -18.13
N ASN A 317 0.27 11.75 -17.41
CA ASN A 317 0.71 10.38 -17.20
C ASN A 317 2.11 10.25 -16.57
N ASP A 318 2.53 11.24 -15.79
CA ASP A 318 3.75 11.24 -14.99
C ASP A 318 3.45 11.69 -13.55
N PHE A 319 4.41 11.52 -12.65
CA PHE A 319 4.33 12.06 -11.29
C PHE A 319 4.59 13.57 -11.29
N ILE A 320 3.98 14.27 -10.34
CA ILE A 320 4.28 15.67 -10.06
C ILE A 320 4.80 15.76 -8.63
N ILE A 321 6.09 16.07 -8.50
CA ILE A 321 6.82 16.03 -7.24
C ILE A 321 7.65 17.32 -7.09
N GLY A 322 7.66 17.88 -5.89
CA GLY A 322 8.46 19.04 -5.52
C GLY A 322 7.64 20.25 -5.08
N GLU A 323 8.32 21.36 -4.81
CA GLU A 323 7.69 22.62 -4.42
C GLU A 323 6.78 23.17 -5.53
N VAL A 324 5.62 23.69 -5.15
CA VAL A 324 4.68 24.34 -6.04
C VAL A 324 5.17 25.76 -6.34
N GLU A 325 5.35 26.07 -7.62
CA GLU A 325 6.01 27.31 -8.08
C GLU A 325 5.39 28.60 -7.53
N ASP A 326 4.06 28.65 -7.43
CA ASP A 326 3.28 29.79 -6.95
C ASP A 326 2.73 29.64 -5.53
N ALA A 327 3.12 28.56 -4.83
CA ALA A 327 2.78 28.33 -3.43
C ALA A 327 4.03 27.91 -2.63
N PRO A 328 4.93 28.86 -2.28
CA PRO A 328 6.17 28.55 -1.57
C PRO A 328 5.96 27.77 -0.27
N LEU A 329 6.84 26.80 -0.02
CA LEU A 329 6.79 25.82 1.07
C LEU A 329 5.56 24.89 1.04
N PHE A 330 4.92 24.75 -0.12
CA PHE A 330 3.92 23.71 -0.37
C PHE A 330 4.50 22.73 -1.39
N PHE A 331 4.64 21.46 -1.00
CA PHE A 331 5.28 20.44 -1.81
C PHE A 331 4.25 19.40 -2.25
N ASN A 332 4.23 19.07 -3.53
CA ASN A 332 3.30 18.10 -4.09
C ASN A 332 3.92 16.70 -4.20
N CYS A 333 3.06 15.70 -4.00
CA CYS A 333 3.22 14.33 -4.48
C CYS A 333 1.90 13.94 -5.17
N VAL A 334 1.67 14.49 -6.36
CA VAL A 334 0.41 14.37 -7.10
C VAL A 334 0.54 13.34 -8.22
N GLY A 335 -0.55 12.60 -8.49
CA GLY A 335 -0.58 11.64 -9.60
C GLY A 335 0.19 10.35 -9.34
N ILE A 336 0.47 10.01 -8.07
CA ILE A 336 1.25 8.82 -7.69
C ILE A 336 0.40 7.55 -7.82
N GLU A 337 0.13 7.15 -9.06
CA GLU A 337 -0.41 5.83 -9.42
C GLU A 337 0.71 4.79 -9.60
N SER A 338 0.42 3.61 -10.15
CA SER A 338 1.44 2.60 -10.48
C SER A 338 2.57 3.22 -11.32
N PRO A 339 3.85 3.09 -10.92
CA PRO A 339 4.41 2.17 -9.90
C PRO A 339 4.58 2.80 -8.49
N GLY A 340 3.59 3.52 -7.98
CA GLY A 340 3.68 4.39 -6.81
C GLY A 340 4.06 3.71 -5.49
N LEU A 341 3.63 2.46 -5.27
CA LEU A 341 4.11 1.65 -4.14
C LEU A 341 5.63 1.47 -4.24
N THR A 342 6.13 1.13 -5.42
CA THR A 342 7.56 0.95 -5.66
C THR A 342 8.34 2.26 -5.54
N SER A 343 7.76 3.36 -6.03
CA SER A 343 8.43 4.66 -6.08
C SER A 343 8.45 5.41 -4.75
N ALA A 344 7.56 5.10 -3.82
CA ALA A 344 7.36 5.89 -2.60
C ALA A 344 8.63 6.16 -1.77
N PRO A 345 9.54 5.19 -1.52
CA PRO A 345 10.76 5.47 -0.75
C PRO A 345 11.67 6.49 -1.43
N ALA A 346 11.81 6.42 -2.77
CA ALA A 346 12.66 7.35 -3.51
C ALA A 346 12.03 8.75 -3.60
N ILE A 347 10.71 8.83 -3.77
CA ILE A 347 9.97 10.10 -3.72
C ILE A 347 10.16 10.76 -2.34
N ALA A 348 10.08 9.96 -1.27
CA ALA A 348 10.17 10.47 0.08
C ALA A 348 11.54 11.08 0.42
N ILE A 349 12.63 10.48 -0.06
CA ILE A 349 13.99 11.02 0.12
C ILE A 349 14.08 12.41 -0.55
N ASP A 350 13.80 12.48 -1.85
CA ASP A 350 13.91 13.73 -2.61
C ASP A 350 13.03 14.85 -2.00
N VAL A 351 11.79 14.54 -1.62
CA VAL A 351 10.87 15.52 -1.01
C VAL A 351 11.31 15.95 0.40
N ALA A 352 11.80 15.02 1.22
CA ALA A 352 12.26 15.36 2.57
C ALA A 352 13.53 16.22 2.53
N ASP A 353 14.46 15.91 1.62
CA ASP A 353 15.68 16.68 1.40
C ASP A 353 15.34 18.10 0.93
N ASP A 354 14.45 18.25 -0.06
CA ASP A 354 13.97 19.55 -0.55
C ASP A 354 13.34 20.39 0.58
N VAL A 355 12.48 19.77 1.40
CA VAL A 355 11.84 20.44 2.55
C VAL A 355 12.88 20.86 3.58
N ALA A 356 13.82 19.97 3.92
CA ALA A 356 14.87 20.25 4.90
C ALA A 356 15.78 21.39 4.45
N GLU A 357 16.19 21.40 3.18
CA GLU A 357 16.99 22.48 2.60
C GLU A 357 16.25 23.82 2.69
N LYS A 358 14.99 23.86 2.27
CA LYS A 358 14.17 25.09 2.27
C LYS A 358 13.89 25.63 3.67
N LEU A 359 13.84 24.75 4.66
CA LEU A 359 13.65 25.13 6.07
C LEU A 359 14.96 25.36 6.82
N GLY A 360 16.11 25.09 6.21
CA GLY A 360 17.43 25.16 6.85
C GLY A 360 17.55 24.18 8.02
N ALA A 361 16.95 23.00 7.89
CA ALA A 361 16.89 22.02 8.96
C ALA A 361 18.24 21.30 9.14
N ALA A 362 18.68 21.17 10.38
CA ALA A 362 19.82 20.32 10.71
C ALA A 362 19.43 18.84 10.63
N THR A 363 20.42 17.95 10.52
CA THR A 363 20.18 16.51 10.67
C THR A 363 19.82 16.17 12.11
N ASN A 364 18.97 15.17 12.30
CA ASN A 364 18.60 14.63 13.60
C ASN A 364 19.63 13.57 14.02
N PRO A 365 20.47 13.82 15.05
CA PRO A 365 21.48 12.87 15.49
C PRO A 365 20.88 11.61 16.15
N ASP A 366 19.62 11.68 16.60
CA ASP A 366 18.93 10.62 17.29
C ASP A 366 18.05 9.76 16.35
N PHE A 367 18.13 9.99 15.04
CA PHE A 367 17.39 9.20 14.06
C PHE A 367 17.82 7.73 14.11
N ASP A 368 16.85 6.86 14.37
CA ASP A 368 17.00 5.41 14.36
C ASP A 368 16.26 4.81 13.13
N PRO A 369 17.01 4.34 12.11
CA PRO A 369 16.40 3.74 10.94
C PRO A 369 15.70 2.41 11.25
N ILE A 370 16.02 1.78 12.38
CA ILE A 370 15.62 0.41 12.69
C ILE A 370 14.23 0.39 13.32
N ARG A 371 13.30 -0.28 12.66
CA ARG A 371 12.00 -0.66 13.25
C ARG A 371 12.12 -2.07 13.84
N PRO A 372 11.83 -2.27 15.13
CA PRO A 372 11.78 -3.61 15.71
C PRO A 372 10.83 -4.54 14.96
N ARG A 373 11.28 -5.76 14.66
CA ARG A 373 10.43 -6.79 14.02
C ARG A 373 9.25 -7.14 14.94
N PRO A 374 7.99 -7.01 14.49
CA PRO A 374 6.87 -7.57 15.21
C PRO A 374 7.03 -9.08 15.34
N ILE A 375 6.66 -9.63 16.50
CA ILE A 375 6.67 -11.08 16.69
C ILE A 375 5.66 -11.70 15.72
N VAL A 376 6.12 -12.67 14.93
CA VAL A 376 5.27 -13.56 14.15
C VAL A 376 5.38 -14.93 14.79
N PHE A 377 4.40 -15.29 15.61
CA PHE A 377 4.52 -16.43 16.54
C PHE A 377 4.82 -17.74 15.81
N MET A 378 4.26 -17.92 14.62
CA MET A 378 4.45 -19.13 13.81
C MET A 378 5.81 -19.25 13.12
N GLU A 379 6.59 -18.16 13.06
CA GLU A 379 7.95 -18.18 12.50
C GLU A 379 9.02 -18.54 13.55
N LEU A 380 8.65 -18.54 14.84
CA LEU A 380 9.54 -18.94 15.93
C LEU A 380 9.77 -20.45 15.97
N SER A 381 10.93 -20.87 16.47
CA SER A 381 11.20 -22.26 16.86
C SER A 381 10.32 -22.70 18.03
N ASP A 382 10.21 -24.01 18.26
CA ASP A 382 9.36 -24.53 19.34
C ASP A 382 9.91 -24.14 20.72
N GLU A 383 11.23 -24.09 20.89
CA GLU A 383 11.88 -23.58 22.10
C GLU A 383 11.56 -22.10 22.35
N GLU A 384 11.67 -21.25 21.31
CA GLU A 384 11.34 -19.81 21.42
C GLU A 384 9.85 -19.59 21.74
N LYS A 385 8.95 -20.39 21.16
CA LYS A 385 7.52 -20.34 21.49
C LYS A 385 7.28 -20.68 22.96
N ASP A 386 7.88 -21.75 23.47
CA ASP A 386 7.75 -22.16 24.87
C ASP A 386 8.27 -21.09 25.83
N GLU A 387 9.39 -20.45 25.52
CA GLU A 387 9.94 -19.34 26.31
C GLU A 387 9.04 -18.11 26.27
N LEU A 388 8.54 -17.74 25.09
CA LEU A 388 7.64 -16.61 24.92
C LEU A 388 6.32 -16.82 25.67
N ILE A 389 5.72 -18.01 25.59
CA ILE A 389 4.48 -18.34 26.31
C ILE A 389 4.69 -18.29 27.83
N LYS A 390 5.84 -18.75 28.33
CA LYS A 390 6.17 -18.64 29.76
C LYS A 390 6.26 -17.18 30.22
N LYS A 391 6.82 -16.31 29.38
CA LYS A 391 6.96 -14.87 29.66
C LYS A 391 5.64 -14.11 29.52
N ASP A 392 4.86 -14.45 28.51
CA ASP A 392 3.57 -13.84 28.18
C ASP A 392 2.60 -14.93 27.67
N PRO A 393 1.71 -15.44 28.55
CA PRO A 393 0.76 -16.50 28.19
C PRO A 393 -0.20 -16.13 27.05
N THR A 394 -0.36 -14.85 26.70
CA THR A 394 -1.25 -14.44 25.60
C THR A 394 -0.77 -14.95 24.23
N TYR A 395 0.53 -15.23 24.06
CA TYR A 395 1.07 -15.88 22.87
C TYR A 395 0.70 -17.38 22.78
N GLY A 396 0.23 -17.99 23.87
CA GLY A 396 -0.28 -19.36 23.86
C GLY A 396 -1.75 -19.48 23.42
N HIS A 397 -2.45 -18.35 23.24
CA HIS A 397 -3.87 -18.32 22.95
C HIS A 397 -4.15 -17.99 21.48
N MET A 398 -4.50 -19.01 20.69
CA MET A 398 -4.82 -18.83 19.27
C MET A 398 -6.19 -18.14 19.06
N VAL A 399 -6.20 -16.95 18.46
CA VAL A 399 -7.41 -16.18 18.17
C VAL A 399 -7.85 -16.38 16.71
N CYS A 400 -6.96 -16.18 15.74
CA CYS A 400 -7.25 -16.40 14.32
C CYS A 400 -6.67 -17.72 13.85
N ARG A 401 -7.49 -18.77 13.73
CA ARG A 401 -7.02 -20.11 13.35
C ARG A 401 -6.58 -20.23 11.88
N CYS A 402 -7.21 -19.47 10.97
CA CYS A 402 -6.91 -19.58 9.54
C CYS A 402 -5.59 -18.89 9.14
N GLU A 403 -5.17 -17.87 9.89
CA GLU A 403 -3.91 -17.16 9.70
C GLU A 403 -2.89 -17.46 10.82
N PHE A 404 -3.26 -18.31 11.78
CA PHE A 404 -2.46 -18.67 12.95
C PHE A 404 -1.99 -17.47 13.79
N ILE A 405 -2.91 -16.57 14.14
CA ILE A 405 -2.61 -15.37 14.94
C ILE A 405 -3.05 -15.57 16.39
N THR A 406 -2.13 -15.26 17.31
CA THR A 406 -2.30 -15.33 18.77
C THR A 406 -2.95 -14.07 19.34
N GLU A 407 -3.42 -14.15 20.58
CA GLU A 407 -3.89 -13.00 21.35
C GLU A 407 -2.76 -11.98 21.59
N GLY A 408 -1.55 -12.45 21.88
CA GLY A 408 -0.37 -11.60 22.08
C GLY A 408 0.00 -10.75 20.87
N GLU A 409 -0.06 -11.32 19.65
CA GLU A 409 0.16 -10.56 18.41
C GLU A 409 -0.89 -9.47 18.19
N ILE A 410 -2.15 -9.76 18.51
CA ILE A 410 -3.26 -8.80 18.41
C ILE A 410 -3.10 -7.65 19.42
N ILE A 411 -2.76 -7.97 20.67
CA ILE A 411 -2.49 -6.96 21.71
C ILE A 411 -1.26 -6.11 21.34
N SER A 412 -0.20 -6.73 20.83
CA SER A 412 0.99 -6.01 20.36
C SER A 412 0.65 -4.95 19.32
N ALA A 413 -0.25 -5.25 18.37
CA ALA A 413 -0.71 -4.29 17.37
C ALA A 413 -1.47 -3.08 17.95
N MET A 414 -2.05 -3.20 19.15
CA MET A 414 -2.72 -2.11 19.85
C MET A 414 -1.76 -1.21 20.63
N HIS A 415 -0.50 -1.63 20.80
CA HIS A 415 0.51 -0.87 21.55
C HIS A 415 1.65 -0.30 20.69
N ARG A 416 1.72 -0.66 19.40
CA ARG A 416 2.64 -0.05 18.44
C ARG A 416 2.03 1.22 17.85
N ALA A 417 2.78 2.32 17.84
CA ALA A 417 2.33 3.60 17.29
C ALA A 417 2.65 3.70 15.79
N PRO A 418 1.71 4.07 14.90
CA PRO A 418 0.32 4.44 15.20
C PRO A 418 -0.54 3.26 15.66
N VAL A 419 -1.34 3.49 16.70
CA VAL A 419 -2.13 2.46 17.39
C VAL A 419 -3.29 1.96 16.53
N ALA A 420 -3.49 0.64 16.48
CA ALA A 420 -4.70 0.06 15.91
C ALA A 420 -5.90 0.20 16.86
N THR A 421 -6.98 0.83 16.37
CA THR A 421 -8.19 1.14 17.15
C THR A 421 -9.44 0.40 16.66
N ASN A 422 -9.36 -0.30 15.54
CA ASN A 422 -10.48 -1.01 14.90
C ASN A 422 -10.02 -2.36 14.31
N LEU A 423 -10.97 -3.19 13.86
CA LEU A 423 -10.67 -4.54 13.38
C LEU A 423 -9.73 -4.56 12.16
N ASP A 424 -9.95 -3.70 11.18
CA ASP A 424 -9.11 -3.67 9.98
C ASP A 424 -7.70 -3.12 10.31
N GLY A 425 -7.55 -2.26 11.32
CA GLY A 425 -6.26 -1.82 11.84
C GLY A 425 -5.45 -2.98 12.44
N ILE A 426 -6.11 -3.89 13.17
CA ILE A 426 -5.50 -5.15 13.64
C ILE A 426 -5.17 -6.05 12.45
N LYS A 427 -6.12 -6.21 11.53
CA LYS A 427 -5.97 -7.04 10.32
C LYS A 427 -4.76 -6.62 9.49
N ARG A 428 -4.56 -5.32 9.27
CA ARG A 428 -3.42 -4.80 8.51
C ARG A 428 -2.08 -5.00 9.22
N ARG A 429 -2.05 -5.03 10.55
CA ARG A 429 -0.85 -5.21 11.38
C ARG A 429 -0.48 -6.66 11.67
N THR A 430 -1.45 -7.57 11.65
CA THR A 430 -1.30 -8.95 12.14
C THR A 430 -1.83 -10.01 11.18
N ARG A 431 -2.61 -9.61 10.17
CA ARG A 431 -3.42 -10.49 9.31
C ARG A 431 -4.58 -11.21 9.99
N ALA A 432 -4.90 -10.93 11.27
CA ALA A 432 -6.08 -11.51 11.91
C ALA A 432 -7.35 -11.20 11.09
N GLY A 433 -8.03 -12.24 10.61
CA GLY A 433 -9.22 -12.11 9.76
C GLY A 433 -8.94 -11.92 8.26
N SER A 434 -7.70 -12.05 7.78
CA SER A 434 -7.35 -12.00 6.35
C SER A 434 -7.51 -13.33 5.62
N GLY A 435 -7.54 -14.45 6.34
CA GLY A 435 -7.63 -15.79 5.76
C GLY A 435 -9.03 -16.17 5.27
N ARG A 436 -9.21 -17.44 4.90
CA ARG A 436 -10.42 -17.99 4.25
C ARG A 436 -11.76 -17.57 4.88
N CYS A 437 -11.83 -17.48 6.21
CA CYS A 437 -13.07 -17.15 6.90
C CYS A 437 -13.42 -15.66 6.94
N GLN A 438 -12.53 -14.77 6.48
CA GLN A 438 -12.71 -13.32 6.48
C GLN A 438 -13.23 -12.78 7.83
N ALA A 439 -12.51 -13.14 8.91
CA ALA A 439 -12.83 -12.83 10.31
C ALA A 439 -14.09 -13.50 10.90
N GLY A 440 -14.80 -14.36 10.15
CA GLY A 440 -16.06 -14.98 10.61
C GLY A 440 -15.98 -15.78 11.92
N PHE A 441 -14.79 -16.20 12.36
CA PHE A 441 -14.60 -16.93 13.62
C PHE A 441 -13.82 -16.17 14.71
N CYS A 442 -13.01 -15.17 14.33
CA CYS A 442 -12.13 -14.46 15.27
C CYS A 442 -12.59 -13.03 15.58
N MET A 443 -13.66 -12.55 14.93
CA MET A 443 -14.17 -11.18 15.08
C MET A 443 -14.58 -10.88 16.52
N THR A 444 -15.45 -11.69 17.13
CA THR A 444 -15.96 -11.42 18.49
C THR A 444 -14.84 -11.33 19.51
N ARG A 445 -13.85 -12.23 19.44
CA ARG A 445 -12.69 -12.19 20.33
C ARG A 445 -11.85 -10.94 20.13
N GLN A 446 -11.66 -10.48 18.88
CA GLN A 446 -10.95 -9.22 18.62
C GLN A 446 -11.70 -8.01 19.19
N ILE A 447 -13.04 -7.98 19.12
CA ILE A 447 -13.86 -6.92 19.73
C ILE A 447 -13.67 -6.90 21.25
N GLU A 448 -13.71 -8.06 21.91
CA GLU A 448 -13.47 -8.16 23.36
C GLU A 448 -12.08 -7.64 23.76
N LEU A 449 -11.05 -7.96 22.96
CA LEU A 449 -9.69 -7.48 23.19
C LEU A 449 -9.59 -5.97 23.02
N LEU A 450 -10.12 -5.40 21.94
CA LEU A 450 -10.17 -3.95 21.72
C LEU A 450 -10.91 -3.23 22.86
N GLN A 451 -12.04 -3.79 23.31
CA GLN A 451 -12.82 -3.25 24.42
C GLN A 451 -11.96 -3.18 25.70
N LYS A 452 -11.26 -4.26 25.99
CA LYS A 452 -10.44 -4.40 27.20
C LYS A 452 -9.20 -3.51 27.16
N GLU A 453 -8.43 -3.54 26.06
CA GLU A 453 -7.15 -2.84 25.95
C GLU A 453 -7.35 -1.33 25.81
N HIS A 454 -8.36 -0.87 25.04
CA HIS A 454 -8.61 0.57 24.85
C HIS A 454 -9.61 1.18 25.83
N LEU A 455 -10.21 0.37 26.72
CA LEU A 455 -11.22 0.80 27.70
C LEU A 455 -12.41 1.54 27.07
N VAL A 456 -12.84 1.05 25.90
CA VAL A 456 -13.95 1.63 25.12
C VAL A 456 -15.21 0.77 25.21
N SER A 457 -16.34 1.30 24.76
CA SER A 457 -17.56 0.52 24.60
C SER A 457 -17.42 -0.47 23.43
N PRO A 458 -17.95 -1.71 23.53
CA PRO A 458 -17.97 -2.61 22.38
C PRO A 458 -18.81 -2.05 21.21
N PHE A 459 -19.77 -1.16 21.49
CA PHE A 459 -20.58 -0.47 20.48
C PHE A 459 -19.84 0.63 19.72
N SER A 460 -18.71 1.13 20.26
CA SER A 460 -17.87 2.12 19.55
C SER A 460 -16.80 1.45 18.67
N ILE A 461 -16.64 0.13 18.73
CA ILE A 461 -15.69 -0.59 17.90
C ILE A 461 -16.28 -0.78 16.51
N SER A 462 -15.54 -0.31 15.51
CA SER A 462 -15.91 -0.44 14.11
C SER A 462 -15.03 -1.46 13.39
N LYS A 463 -15.43 -1.80 12.17
CA LYS A 463 -14.58 -2.60 11.28
C LYS A 463 -13.42 -1.76 10.73
N PHE A 464 -13.71 -0.54 10.27
CA PHE A 464 -12.82 0.49 9.71
C PHE A 464 -13.53 1.84 9.67
N GLY A 465 -12.87 2.95 10.00
CA GLY A 465 -13.54 4.25 10.07
C GLY A 465 -14.72 4.28 11.05
N LYS A 466 -15.42 5.40 11.14
CA LYS A 466 -16.51 5.56 12.12
C LYS A 466 -17.85 4.94 11.70
N ASP A 467 -18.09 4.76 10.40
CA ASP A 467 -19.42 4.41 9.88
C ASP A 467 -19.63 2.88 9.68
N SER A 468 -18.61 2.05 9.96
CA SER A 468 -18.70 0.58 9.83
C SER A 468 -19.02 -0.11 11.17
N THR A 469 -20.19 0.20 11.70
CA THR A 469 -20.65 -0.32 12.99
C THR A 469 -20.82 -1.84 12.96
N LEU A 470 -20.30 -2.54 13.98
CA LEU A 470 -20.38 -4.01 14.11
C LEU A 470 -21.49 -4.46 15.07
N LEU A 471 -21.70 -3.71 16.15
CA LEU A 471 -22.68 -3.99 17.20
C LEU A 471 -23.56 -2.76 17.39
N VAL A 472 -24.89 -2.96 17.44
CA VAL A 472 -25.87 -1.85 17.49
C VAL A 472 -26.61 -1.73 18.82
N SER A 473 -26.87 -2.84 19.52
CA SER A 473 -27.57 -2.86 20.80
C SER A 473 -27.42 -4.22 21.51
N ASN A 474 -27.88 -4.32 22.76
CA ASN A 474 -28.03 -5.62 23.42
C ASN A 474 -29.31 -6.32 22.94
N ASN A 475 -29.29 -7.65 22.83
CA ASN A 475 -30.43 -8.47 22.40
C ASN A 475 -31.73 -8.27 23.21
N LYS A 476 -31.68 -7.69 24.42
CA LYS A 476 -32.85 -7.53 25.31
C LYS A 476 -33.44 -6.11 25.33
N ASP A 477 -32.83 -5.15 24.66
CA ASP A 477 -33.32 -3.76 24.62
C ASP A 477 -34.33 -3.53 23.48
N GLY A 478 -34.60 -4.54 22.63
CA GLY A 478 -35.49 -4.47 21.45
C GLY A 478 -36.85 -5.16 21.58
N PHE A 479 -37.22 -5.68 22.76
CA PHE A 479 -38.54 -6.28 23.04
C PHE A 479 -39.36 -5.45 24.05
N GLY A 480 -39.05 -4.15 24.17
CA GLY A 480 -39.83 -3.21 24.99
C GLY A 480 -40.86 -2.47 24.13
N GLU A 481 -42.13 -2.79 24.37
CA GLU A 481 -43.33 -2.07 23.91
C GLU A 481 -43.62 -2.08 22.41
N VAL A 482 -44.03 -3.25 21.91
CA VAL A 482 -45.15 -3.28 20.94
C VAL A 482 -46.43 -3.42 21.78
N ASN A 483 -47.09 -2.29 22.07
CA ASN A 483 -48.47 -2.26 22.54
C ASN A 483 -49.43 -2.36 21.36
#